data_AF-A0AA43FNU9-F1
#
_entry.id   AF-A0AA43FNU9-F1
#
_cell.length_a   1.000
_cell.length_b   1.000
_cell.length_c   1.000
_cell.angle_alpha   90.00
_cell.angle_beta   90.00
_cell.angle_gamma   90.00
#
_symmetry.space_group_name_H-M   'P 1'
#
loop_
_entity.id
_entity.type
_entity.pdbx_description
1 polymer ?
#
loop_
_entity_poly.entity_id
_entity_poly.type
_entity_poly.pdbx_seq_one_letter_code
_entity_poly.pdbx_strand_id
1 'polypeptide(L)'
;MSQLLSLHRRLQQHLEDARSDVLSPGAKELAGAVRSAMGNDALFEEILEILEKGLRRLKASEERVRNALSDDPPEVPAHEFAHLPPHFQEFLAARVDQQGFTFDLVQDEVRGWIIRWKEYTPEGTVRGYGQYCERPYAWLADSG
;
A
#
# COMPACT_ATOMS: atom_id res chain seq x y z
N MET A 1 -6.98 14.67 -15.40
CA MET A 1 -6.92 13.32 -14.80
C MET A 1 -5.64 12.57 -15.17
N SER A 2 -5.39 12.26 -16.45
CA SER A 2 -4.14 11.61 -16.94
C SER A 2 -2.86 12.36 -16.56
N GLN A 3 -2.93 13.69 -16.44
CA GLN A 3 -1.81 14.54 -16.00
C GLN A 3 -1.33 14.26 -14.56
N LEU A 4 -2.23 13.89 -13.63
CA LEU A 4 -1.87 13.63 -12.23
C LEU A 4 -1.15 12.27 -12.08
N LEU A 5 -1.60 11.25 -12.81
CA LEU A 5 -0.92 9.95 -12.89
C LEU A 5 0.43 10.07 -13.61
N SER A 6 0.50 10.89 -14.67
CA SER A 6 1.78 11.18 -15.34
C SER A 6 2.76 11.90 -14.42
N LEU A 7 2.27 12.81 -13.58
CA LEU A 7 3.08 13.52 -12.58
C LEU A 7 3.55 12.56 -11.47
N HIS A 8 2.69 11.66 -10.99
CA HIS A 8 3.08 10.59 -10.05
C HIS A 8 4.19 9.71 -10.61
N ARG A 9 4.02 9.19 -11.84
CA ARG A 9 5.03 8.35 -12.48
C ARG A 9 6.37 9.07 -12.62
N ARG A 10 6.34 10.35 -12.99
CA ARG A 10 7.55 11.17 -13.12
C ARG A 10 8.23 11.41 -11.77
N LEU A 11 7.48 11.75 -10.73
CA LEU A 11 8.02 11.90 -9.37
C LEU A 11 8.59 10.59 -8.84
N GLN A 12 7.95 9.47 -9.16
CA GLN A 12 8.42 8.14 -8.74
C GLN A 12 9.74 7.82 -9.40
N GLN A 13 9.84 8.02 -10.72
CA GLN A 13 11.09 7.85 -11.45
C GLN A 13 12.21 8.70 -10.84
N HIS A 14 11.95 9.99 -10.57
CA HIS A 14 12.96 10.87 -9.97
C HIS A 14 13.43 10.41 -8.59
N LEU A 15 12.55 9.88 -7.76
CA LEU A 15 12.92 9.35 -6.45
C LEU A 15 13.62 7.99 -6.53
N GLU A 16 13.27 7.14 -7.51
CA GLU A 16 13.96 5.87 -7.78
C GLU A 16 15.37 6.12 -8.32
N ASP A 17 15.53 7.09 -9.21
CA ASP A 17 16.83 7.53 -9.73
C ASP A 17 17.70 8.08 -8.58
N ALA A 18 17.16 8.99 -7.76
CA ALA A 18 17.88 9.53 -6.60
C ALA A 18 18.28 8.43 -5.59
N ARG A 19 17.41 7.44 -5.36
CA ARG A 19 17.74 6.28 -4.52
C ARG A 19 18.85 5.44 -5.13
N SER A 20 18.82 5.20 -6.44
CA SER A 20 19.85 4.46 -7.17
C SER A 20 21.21 5.17 -7.08
N ASP A 21 21.21 6.48 -7.26
CA ASP A 21 22.41 7.32 -7.17
C ASP A 21 23.02 7.28 -5.77
N VAL A 22 22.20 7.41 -4.73
CA VAL A 22 22.64 7.29 -3.33
C VAL A 22 23.15 5.88 -3.03
N LEU A 23 22.53 4.83 -3.57
CA LEU A 23 22.99 3.44 -3.36
C LEU A 23 24.18 3.05 -4.23
N SER A 24 24.60 3.90 -5.17
CA SER A 24 25.68 3.61 -6.09
C SER A 24 27.02 3.36 -5.36
N PRO A 25 27.92 2.52 -5.92
CA PRO A 25 29.22 2.25 -5.32
C PRO A 25 30.03 3.53 -5.06
N GLY A 26 30.04 4.46 -6.04
CA GLY A 26 30.74 5.73 -5.91
C GLY A 26 30.15 6.65 -4.84
N ALA A 27 28.83 6.69 -4.69
CA ALA A 27 28.19 7.45 -3.61
C ALA A 27 28.48 6.85 -2.23
N LYS A 28 28.56 5.51 -2.11
CA LYS A 28 28.95 4.83 -0.88
C LYS A 28 30.41 5.07 -0.52
N GLU A 29 31.31 5.09 -1.50
CA GLU A 29 32.72 5.43 -1.30
C GLU A 29 32.89 6.89 -0.85
N LEU A 30 32.18 7.82 -1.48
CA LEU A 30 32.13 9.22 -1.08
C LEU A 30 31.53 9.39 0.32
N ALA A 31 30.45 8.69 0.65
CA ALA A 31 29.87 8.68 1.98
C ALA A 31 30.85 8.12 3.01
N GLY A 32 31.62 7.09 2.67
CA GLY A 32 32.70 6.56 3.50
C GLY A 32 33.84 7.57 3.71
N ALA A 33 34.25 8.29 2.68
CA ALA A 33 35.27 9.34 2.79
C ALA A 33 34.80 10.54 3.63
N VAL A 34 33.55 10.96 3.45
CA VAL A 34 32.89 12.01 4.24
C VAL A 34 32.71 11.55 5.69
N ARG A 35 32.37 10.27 5.93
CA ARG A 35 32.32 9.67 7.26
C ARG A 35 33.68 9.74 7.95
N SER A 36 34.75 9.37 7.26
CA SER A 36 36.11 9.46 7.80
C SER A 36 36.52 10.90 8.12
N ALA A 37 35.99 11.89 7.39
CA ALA A 37 36.28 13.30 7.60
C ALA A 37 35.40 13.98 8.68
N MET A 38 34.12 13.60 8.80
CA MET A 38 33.12 14.26 9.66
C MET A 38 32.74 13.48 10.92
N GLY A 39 33.09 12.19 11.02
CA GLY A 39 32.84 11.36 12.21
C GLY A 39 31.37 11.05 12.50
N ASN A 40 30.43 11.37 11.60
CA ASN A 40 29.01 11.11 11.78
C ASN A 40 28.38 10.51 10.50
N ASP A 41 27.71 9.37 10.66
CA ASP A 41 27.07 8.56 9.60
C ASP A 41 25.58 8.91 9.41
N ALA A 42 25.00 9.69 10.32
CA ALA A 42 23.55 9.88 10.40
C ALA A 42 22.94 10.57 9.18
N LEU A 43 23.65 11.48 8.51
CA LEU A 43 23.10 12.26 7.39
C LEU A 43 22.81 11.41 6.15
N PHE A 44 23.66 10.42 5.86
CA PHE A 44 23.48 9.59 4.66
C PHE A 44 22.33 8.60 4.83
N GLU A 45 22.26 7.97 6.01
CA GLU A 45 21.14 7.11 6.39
C GLU A 45 19.82 7.90 6.47
N GLU A 46 19.86 9.13 6.99
CA GLU A 46 18.69 10.03 7.03
C GLU A 46 18.19 10.37 5.62
N ILE A 47 19.08 10.68 4.68
CA ILE A 47 18.72 10.95 3.28
C ILE A 47 18.08 9.70 2.64
N LEU A 48 18.66 8.52 2.87
CA LEU A 48 18.11 7.26 2.35
C LEU A 48 16.71 6.99 2.94
N GLU A 49 16.54 7.19 4.25
CA GLU A 49 15.27 7.00 4.93
C GLU A 49 14.18 7.96 4.40
N ILE A 50 14.53 9.22 4.15
CA ILE A 50 13.64 10.22 3.56
C ILE A 50 13.21 9.79 2.14
N LEU A 51 14.15 9.32 1.32
CA LEU A 51 13.85 8.86 -0.05
C LEU A 51 12.91 7.66 -0.03
N GLU A 52 13.15 6.68 0.84
CA GLU A 52 12.29 5.50 0.96
C GLU A 52 10.90 5.83 1.51
N LYS A 53 10.81 6.75 2.49
CA LYS A 53 9.53 7.28 2.97
C LYS A 53 8.78 8.01 1.85
N GLY A 54 9.47 8.83 1.05
CA GLY A 54 8.90 9.53 -0.09
C GLY A 54 8.33 8.58 -1.14
N LEU A 55 9.09 7.54 -1.52
CA LEU A 55 8.65 6.51 -2.47
C LEU A 55 7.42 5.75 -1.97
N ARG A 56 7.39 5.37 -0.68
CA ARG A 56 6.23 4.70 -0.08
C ARG A 56 4.98 5.56 -0.14
N ARG A 57 5.08 6.83 0.24
CA ARG A 57 3.96 7.78 0.21
C ARG A 57 3.45 8.02 -1.21
N LEU A 58 4.36 8.12 -2.17
CA LEU A 58 4.00 8.35 -3.56
C LEU A 58 3.27 7.14 -4.16
N LYS A 59 3.70 5.91 -3.87
CA LYS A 59 2.98 4.69 -4.26
C LYS A 59 1.59 4.62 -3.64
N ALA A 60 1.47 4.90 -2.34
CA ALA A 60 0.17 4.94 -1.66
C ALA A 60 -0.76 6.04 -2.20
N SER A 61 -0.20 7.16 -2.66
CA SER A 61 -0.95 8.23 -3.32
C SER A 61 -1.39 7.82 -4.73
N GLU A 62 -0.51 7.20 -5.51
CA GLU A 62 -0.84 6.69 -6.85
C GLU A 62 -1.93 5.63 -6.78
N GLU A 63 -1.88 4.74 -5.78
CA GLU A 63 -2.88 3.69 -5.57
C GLU A 63 -4.23 4.28 -5.15
N ARG A 64 -4.25 5.29 -4.27
CA ARG A 64 -5.47 6.06 -3.96
C ARG A 64 -6.04 6.77 -5.18
N VAL A 65 -5.20 7.40 -5.99
CA VAL A 65 -5.63 8.07 -7.23
C VAL A 65 -6.13 7.06 -8.25
N ARG A 66 -5.49 5.89 -8.38
CA ARG A 66 -5.93 4.83 -9.28
C ARG A 66 -7.28 4.26 -8.82
N ASN A 67 -7.47 4.04 -7.53
CA ASN A 67 -8.74 3.58 -6.95
C ASN A 67 -9.85 4.63 -7.12
N ALA A 68 -9.54 5.92 -7.03
CA ALA A 68 -10.50 6.99 -7.31
C ALA A 68 -10.80 7.19 -8.82
N LEU A 69 -10.05 6.54 -9.71
CA LEU A 69 -10.16 6.69 -11.17
C LEU A 69 -10.66 5.45 -11.89
N SER A 70 -10.55 4.27 -11.28
CA SER A 70 -11.36 3.11 -11.63
C SER A 70 -12.76 3.40 -11.09
N ASP A 71 -13.67 3.84 -11.96
CA ASP A 71 -15.05 4.29 -11.70
C ASP A 71 -15.63 4.01 -10.28
N ASP A 72 -15.99 5.13 -9.64
CA ASP A 72 -16.65 5.38 -8.35
C ASP A 72 -15.80 5.26 -7.05
N PRO A 73 -15.60 6.36 -6.29
CA PRO A 73 -15.32 6.24 -4.87
C PRO A 73 -16.60 5.69 -4.24
N PRO A 74 -16.56 4.57 -3.50
CA PRO A 74 -17.79 4.10 -2.93
C PRO A 74 -18.14 5.02 -1.76
N GLU A 75 -19.05 5.97 -1.98
CA GLU A 75 -20.21 5.98 -1.09
C GLU A 75 -20.70 4.54 -1.15
N VAL A 76 -20.45 3.74 -0.12
CA VAL A 76 -21.04 2.40 -0.03
C VAL A 76 -22.41 2.59 0.63
N PRO A 77 -23.49 2.81 -0.12
CA PRO A 77 -24.79 2.49 0.42
C PRO A 77 -24.82 0.96 0.62
N ALA A 78 -25.31 0.53 1.78
CA ALA A 78 -25.33 -0.86 2.24
C ALA A 78 -25.91 -1.90 1.23
N HIS A 79 -26.49 -1.46 0.11
CA HIS A 79 -27.01 -2.30 -0.97
C HIS A 79 -25.93 -2.87 -1.91
N GLU A 80 -24.71 -2.33 -1.96
CA GLU A 80 -23.69 -2.78 -2.92
C GLU A 80 -23.06 -4.14 -2.52
N PHE A 81 -23.03 -4.45 -1.23
CA PHE A 81 -22.53 -5.72 -0.70
C PHE A 81 -23.62 -6.76 -0.44
N ALA A 82 -24.86 -6.53 -0.85
CA ALA A 82 -25.97 -7.44 -0.57
C ALA A 82 -25.75 -8.85 -1.13
N HIS A 83 -24.90 -8.98 -2.16
CA HIS A 83 -24.51 -10.26 -2.77
C HIS A 83 -23.37 -10.97 -2.01
N LEU A 84 -22.70 -10.29 -1.08
CA LEU A 84 -21.66 -10.88 -0.23
C LEU A 84 -22.27 -11.61 0.96
N PRO A 85 -21.56 -12.59 1.54
CA PRO A 85 -21.98 -13.21 2.79
C PRO A 85 -22.16 -12.18 3.91
N PRO A 86 -23.14 -12.36 4.83
CA PRO A 86 -23.45 -11.38 5.87
C PRO A 86 -22.23 -10.94 6.71
N HIS A 87 -21.34 -11.88 7.02
CA HIS A 87 -20.12 -11.61 7.79
C HIS A 87 -19.11 -10.71 7.05
N PHE A 88 -19.10 -10.74 5.71
CA PHE A 88 -18.28 -9.82 4.91
C PHE A 88 -18.89 -8.42 4.87
N GLN A 89 -20.22 -8.33 4.78
CA GLN A 89 -20.94 -7.06 4.84
C GLN A 89 -20.67 -6.36 6.18
N GLU A 90 -20.79 -7.09 7.30
CA GLU A 90 -20.47 -6.57 8.63
C GLU A 90 -19.00 -6.11 8.75
N PHE A 91 -18.07 -6.91 8.20
CA PHE A 91 -16.64 -6.58 8.23
C PHE A 91 -16.32 -5.27 7.49
N LEU A 92 -16.90 -5.09 6.29
CA LEU A 92 -16.69 -3.92 5.44
C LEU A 92 -17.45 -2.69 5.98
N ALA A 93 -18.70 -2.84 6.40
CA ALA A 93 -19.49 -1.76 6.98
C ALA A 93 -18.80 -1.15 8.22
N ALA A 94 -18.11 -1.96 9.01
CA ALA A 94 -17.37 -1.47 10.19
C ALA A 94 -16.08 -0.69 9.85
N ARG A 95 -15.55 -0.79 8.62
CA ARG A 95 -14.20 -0.33 8.27
C ARG A 95 -14.12 0.58 7.06
N VAL A 96 -15.11 0.61 6.19
CA VAL A 96 -15.05 1.36 4.92
C VAL A 96 -14.91 2.87 5.14
N ASP A 97 -15.50 3.39 6.22
CA ASP A 97 -15.41 4.81 6.59
C ASP A 97 -14.11 5.16 7.34
N GLN A 98 -13.25 4.17 7.63
CA GLN A 98 -12.00 4.41 8.35
C GLN A 98 -10.94 5.01 7.42
N GLN A 99 -10.38 6.15 7.83
CA GLN A 99 -9.31 6.79 7.08
C GLN A 99 -8.09 5.88 6.97
N GLY A 100 -7.63 5.66 5.74
CA GLY A 100 -6.47 4.80 5.46
C GLY A 100 -6.80 3.32 5.30
N PHE A 101 -8.07 2.92 5.46
CA PHE A 101 -8.52 1.58 5.11
C PHE A 101 -8.70 1.46 3.59
N THR A 102 -8.17 0.37 3.04
CA THR A 102 -8.27 0.02 1.62
C THR A 102 -8.53 -1.47 1.52
N PHE A 103 -9.32 -1.90 0.55
CA PHE A 103 -9.58 -3.32 0.32
C PHE A 103 -9.81 -3.63 -1.15
N ASP A 104 -9.50 -4.86 -1.52
CA ASP A 104 -9.83 -5.49 -2.79
C ASP A 104 -10.72 -6.71 -2.52
N LEU A 105 -11.73 -6.90 -3.35
CA LEU A 105 -12.59 -8.07 -3.33
C LEU A 105 -12.23 -8.99 -4.50
N VAL A 106 -11.93 -10.26 -4.21
CA VAL A 106 -11.57 -11.28 -5.20
C VAL A 106 -12.49 -12.47 -5.03
N GLN A 107 -13.04 -12.98 -6.12
CA GLN A 107 -13.75 -14.25 -6.13
C GLN A 107 -12.79 -15.38 -6.52
N ASP A 108 -12.59 -16.34 -5.63
CA ASP A 108 -11.77 -17.53 -5.86
C ASP A 108 -12.67 -18.77 -5.97
N GLU A 109 -12.44 -19.59 -7.00
CA GLU A 109 -13.30 -20.75 -7.31
C GLU A 109 -13.35 -21.79 -6.17
N VAL A 110 -12.32 -21.84 -5.32
CA VAL A 110 -12.20 -22.83 -4.24
C VAL A 110 -12.52 -22.22 -2.88
N ARG A 111 -12.10 -20.97 -2.65
CA ARG A 111 -12.17 -20.30 -1.34
C ARG A 111 -13.35 -19.36 -1.19
N GLY A 112 -14.14 -19.18 -2.25
CA GLY A 112 -15.24 -18.23 -2.30
C GLY A 112 -14.74 -16.80 -2.39
N TRP A 113 -15.51 -15.86 -1.85
CA TRP A 113 -15.10 -14.46 -1.77
C TRP A 113 -13.91 -14.28 -0.82
N ILE A 114 -12.97 -13.43 -1.23
CA ILE A 114 -11.79 -13.05 -0.46
C ILE A 114 -11.69 -11.53 -0.44
N ILE A 115 -11.73 -10.95 0.76
CA ILE A 115 -11.39 -9.55 0.99
C ILE A 115 -9.90 -9.48 1.33
N ARG A 116 -9.12 -8.76 0.53
CA ARG A 116 -7.73 -8.40 0.85
C ARG A 116 -7.74 -6.97 1.33
N TRP A 117 -7.30 -6.71 2.55
CA TRP A 117 -7.36 -5.37 3.11
C TRP A 117 -6.01 -4.90 3.62
N LYS A 118 -5.81 -3.59 3.57
CA LYS A 118 -4.67 -2.88 4.16
C LYS A 118 -5.17 -1.61 4.84
N GLU A 119 -4.62 -1.36 6.00
CA GLU A 119 -4.83 -0.15 6.77
C GLU A 119 -3.50 0.62 6.82
N TYR A 120 -3.55 1.89 6.45
CA TYR A 120 -2.41 2.79 6.45
C TYR A 120 -2.57 3.83 7.56
N THR A 121 -1.47 4.18 8.23
CA THR A 121 -1.42 5.36 9.09
C THR A 121 -1.50 6.63 8.24
N PRO A 122 -1.83 7.80 8.83
CA PRO A 122 -1.82 9.08 8.11
C PRO A 122 -0.48 9.39 7.43
N GLU A 123 0.62 8.86 7.97
CA GLU A 123 1.98 9.00 7.44
C GLU A 123 2.28 8.08 6.25
N GLY A 124 1.35 7.19 5.89
CA GLY A 124 1.45 6.24 4.78
C GLY A 124 2.14 4.92 5.13
N THR A 125 2.32 4.60 6.41
CA THR A 125 2.89 3.32 6.85
C THR A 125 1.79 2.28 7.00
N VAL A 126 2.04 1.01 6.65
CA VAL A 126 1.05 -0.05 6.88
C VAL A 126 0.88 -0.28 8.38
N ARG A 127 -0.30 0.02 8.91
CA ARG A 127 -0.71 -0.27 10.29
C ARG A 127 -1.18 -1.70 10.44
N GLY A 128 -1.89 -2.20 9.44
CA GLY A 128 -2.44 -3.55 9.43
C GLY A 128 -2.68 -4.02 8.01
N TYR A 129 -2.62 -5.32 7.80
CA TYR A 129 -3.03 -5.93 6.54
C TYR A 129 -3.52 -7.34 6.80
N GLY A 130 -4.40 -7.83 5.93
CA GLY A 130 -4.95 -9.16 6.09
C GLY A 130 -5.76 -9.64 4.90
N GLN A 131 -6.18 -10.90 5.00
CA GLN A 131 -7.11 -11.51 4.08
C GLN A 131 -8.24 -12.13 4.88
N TYR A 132 -9.48 -11.82 4.51
CA TYR A 132 -10.67 -12.47 5.04
C TYR A 132 -11.29 -13.31 3.92
N CYS A 133 -11.31 -14.63 4.11
CA CYS A 133 -11.83 -15.57 3.13
C CYS A 133 -13.16 -16.16 3.63
N GLU A 134 -14.12 -16.32 2.73
CA GLU A 134 -15.45 -16.89 3.01
C GLU A 134 -15.35 -18.35 3.47
N ARG A 135 -14.39 -19.11 2.91
CA ARG A 135 -14.13 -20.54 3.20
C ARG A 135 -15.40 -21.40 3.25
N PRO A 136 -16.15 -21.53 2.13
CA PRO A 136 -17.39 -22.30 2.06
C PRO A 136 -17.22 -23.80 2.39
N TYR A 137 -16.00 -24.34 2.33
CA TYR A 137 -15.66 -25.74 2.58
C TYR A 137 -14.83 -25.98 3.84
N ALA A 138 -14.75 -25.03 4.79
CA ALA A 138 -13.92 -25.17 5.98
C ALA A 138 -14.21 -26.47 6.79
N TRP A 139 -15.44 -26.96 6.73
CA TRP A 139 -15.93 -28.17 7.39
C TRP A 139 -15.50 -29.50 6.71
N LEU A 140 -15.02 -29.47 5.47
CA LEU A 140 -14.47 -30.66 4.78
C LEU A 140 -13.02 -30.96 5.17
N ALA A 141 -12.32 -30.00 5.80
CA ALA A 141 -10.93 -30.16 6.22
C ALA A 141 -10.75 -30.92 7.56
N ASP A 142 -11.81 -31.03 8.36
CA ASP A 142 -11.80 -31.68 9.69
C ASP A 142 -12.15 -33.19 9.64
N SER A 143 -12.28 -33.79 8.46
CA SER A 143 -12.68 -35.19 8.28
C SER A 143 -11.53 -36.12 7.82
N GLY A 144 -10.27 -35.72 8.00
CA GLY A 144 -9.08 -36.51 7.65
C GLY A 144 -8.55 -37.35 8.80
#